data_AF-A0AAU8EWJ6-F1
#
_entry.id   AF-A0AAU8EWJ6-F1
#
_cell.length_a   1.000
_cell.length_b   1.000
_cell.length_c   1.000
_cell.angle_alpha   90.00
_cell.angle_beta   90.00
_cell.angle_gamma   90.00
#
_symmetry.space_group_name_H-M   'P 1'
#
loop_
_entity.id
_entity.type
_entity.pdbx_description
1 polymer ?
#
loop_
_entity_poly.entity_id
_entity_poly.type
_entity_poly.pdbx_seq_one_letter_code
_entity_poly.pdbx_strand_id
1 'polypeptide(L)'
;MAGKIARSVAAVLTVAVLASGASITGVLLEAQPALAASTQPEIDAAIAQILRETNAERAKAGLNPLVLTPKINAVAQSWSEQMAAKKSMTHNPGYSSGIPQPWLRAGENVGHGYTTSTIVGAWMASEGHRNNILGDFTHIGLGYWVDATGRAWFTQNFAKYVIPDPTMINDPVTTVGKVDFTSTWPLKWWEPKYDYYVELHSPDGSLLQTQTVTQPTVSFTGLAGDTTYTVEITARAVDPPGQTYLSPVKSYSITTLKDWPDITPPAVTFRDADGTEDDTFTIPAVVGVDYLVNGTITPPGTYPGKDSVTATVKAQPGYVLTQDADTTWSATFKVTPYTAIPAAVTF
;
A
#
# COMPACT_ATOMS: atom_id res chain seq x y z
N MET A 1 -35.08 -24.59 15.74
CA MET A 1 -36.30 -23.82 15.46
C MET A 1 -36.07 -23.02 14.19
N ALA A 2 -36.63 -23.50 13.08
CA ALA A 2 -36.57 -22.84 11.78
C ALA A 2 -37.82 -21.97 11.60
N GLY A 3 -37.65 -20.77 11.05
CA GLY A 3 -38.75 -19.86 10.73
C GLY A 3 -38.35 -18.86 9.66
N LYS A 4 -38.32 -19.30 8.40
CA LYS A 4 -38.53 -18.42 7.24
C LYS A 4 -39.99 -17.95 7.27
N ILE A 5 -40.29 -16.73 6.83
CA ILE A 5 -41.43 -16.35 5.97
C ILE A 5 -41.36 -14.83 5.73
N ALA A 6 -41.25 -14.41 4.47
CA ALA A 6 -42.06 -13.35 3.90
C ALA A 6 -42.14 -13.60 2.39
N ARG A 7 -43.28 -14.13 1.95
CA ARG A 7 -43.62 -14.38 0.55
C ARG A 7 -44.20 -13.11 -0.05
N SER A 8 -43.76 -12.77 -1.26
CA SER A 8 -44.32 -11.71 -2.10
C SER A 8 -45.79 -11.99 -2.39
N VAL A 9 -46.65 -10.99 -2.19
CA VAL A 9 -48.07 -11.02 -2.53
C VAL A 9 -48.20 -10.75 -4.04
N ALA A 10 -48.66 -11.74 -4.79
CA ALA A 10 -49.20 -11.53 -6.13
C ALA A 10 -50.70 -11.25 -6.00
N ALA A 11 -51.13 -10.05 -6.41
CA ALA A 11 -52.55 -9.72 -6.48
C ALA A 11 -53.17 -10.42 -7.69
N VAL A 12 -54.07 -11.38 -7.45
CA VAL A 12 -54.93 -11.98 -8.48
C VAL A 12 -56.23 -11.18 -8.51
N LEU A 13 -56.47 -10.45 -9.60
CA LEU A 13 -57.76 -9.81 -9.87
C LEU A 13 -58.66 -10.84 -10.56
N THR A 14 -59.71 -11.29 -9.88
CA THR A 14 -60.75 -12.13 -10.47
C THR A 14 -61.85 -11.24 -11.03
N VAL A 15 -62.05 -11.22 -12.35
CA VAL A 15 -63.23 -10.58 -12.97
C VAL A 15 -64.18 -11.69 -13.40
N ALA A 16 -65.34 -11.75 -12.74
CA ALA A 16 -66.46 -12.58 -13.16
C ALA A 16 -67.24 -11.83 -14.25
N VAL A 17 -67.42 -12.46 -15.42
CA VAL A 17 -68.28 -11.94 -16.49
C VAL A 17 -69.53 -12.83 -16.56
N LEU A 18 -70.66 -12.29 -16.12
CA LEU A 18 -72.00 -12.78 -16.42
C LEU A 18 -72.45 -12.18 -17.75
N ALA A 19 -72.79 -13.03 -18.71
CA ALA A 19 -73.23 -12.65 -20.04
C ALA A 19 -74.64 -12.04 -20.02
N SER A 20 -74.78 -10.82 -20.53
CA SER A 20 -76.00 -10.37 -21.23
C SER A 20 -75.62 -9.25 -22.19
N GLY A 21 -76.11 -9.36 -23.43
CA GLY A 21 -75.63 -8.59 -24.56
C GLY A 21 -75.95 -7.10 -24.50
N ALA A 22 -74.92 -6.27 -24.63
CA ALA A 22 -74.96 -4.94 -25.20
C ALA A 22 -73.56 -4.60 -25.72
N SER A 23 -73.47 -4.13 -26.96
CA SER A 23 -72.22 -3.72 -27.61
C SER A 23 -71.63 -2.51 -26.90
N ILE A 24 -70.75 -2.75 -25.94
CA ILE A 24 -69.80 -1.76 -25.45
C ILE A 24 -68.58 -1.82 -26.37
N THR A 25 -68.44 -0.80 -27.23
CA THR A 25 -67.17 -0.44 -27.85
C THR A 25 -66.11 -0.38 -26.76
N GLY A 26 -65.26 -1.40 -26.71
CA GLY A 26 -64.17 -1.48 -25.76
C GLY A 26 -63.20 -0.34 -26.04
N VAL A 27 -63.22 0.68 -25.18
CA VAL A 27 -62.03 1.50 -24.97
C VAL A 27 -61.06 0.57 -24.24
N LEU A 28 -60.16 -0.06 -25.00
CA LEU A 28 -58.93 -0.63 -24.45
C LEU A 28 -58.15 0.53 -23.86
N LEU A 29 -58.35 0.76 -22.56
CA LEU A 29 -57.44 1.60 -21.78
C LEU A 29 -56.15 0.79 -21.67
N GLU A 30 -55.22 1.01 -22.61
CA GLU A 30 -53.87 0.47 -22.50
C GLU A 30 -53.28 1.00 -21.19
N ALA A 31 -53.12 0.11 -20.20
CA ALA A 31 -52.35 0.43 -19.01
C ALA A 31 -50.92 0.71 -19.48
N GLN A 32 -50.50 1.98 -19.45
CA GLN A 32 -49.10 2.32 -19.66
C GLN A 32 -48.27 1.49 -18.68
N PRO A 33 -47.23 0.76 -19.14
CA PRO A 33 -46.39 0.02 -18.24
C PRO A 33 -45.80 1.01 -17.24
N ALA A 34 -46.04 0.79 -15.95
CA ALA A 34 -45.28 1.47 -14.91
C ALA A 34 -43.80 1.23 -15.24
N LEU A 35 -43.01 2.30 -15.37
CA LEU A 35 -41.59 2.19 -15.67
C LEU A 35 -40.97 1.26 -14.62
N ALA A 36 -40.47 0.11 -15.09
CA ALA A 36 -39.82 -0.84 -14.24
C ALA A 36 -38.52 -0.21 -13.69
N ALA A 37 -38.14 -0.64 -12.48
CA ALA A 37 -36.83 -0.37 -11.92
C ALA A 37 -35.71 -0.70 -12.93
N SER A 38 -34.58 0.02 -12.84
CA SER A 38 -33.43 -0.19 -13.74
C SER A 38 -32.94 -1.64 -13.73
N THR A 39 -32.66 -2.16 -14.91
CA THR A 39 -32.06 -3.48 -15.12
C THR A 39 -30.53 -3.41 -14.96
N GLN A 40 -29.89 -4.55 -14.69
CA GLN A 40 -28.43 -4.61 -14.54
C GLN A 40 -27.68 -4.07 -15.77
N PRO A 41 -28.06 -4.40 -17.03
CA PRO A 41 -27.39 -3.83 -18.20
C PRO A 41 -27.50 -2.30 -18.30
N GLU A 42 -28.63 -1.71 -17.88
CA GLU A 42 -28.79 -0.24 -17.86
C GLU A 42 -27.90 0.41 -16.80
N ILE A 43 -27.79 -0.22 -15.62
CA ILE A 43 -26.89 0.21 -14.56
C ILE A 43 -25.43 0.17 -15.05
N ASP A 44 -25.00 -0.94 -15.64
CA ASP A 44 -23.64 -1.11 -16.14
C ASP A 44 -23.30 -0.07 -17.24
N ALA A 45 -24.24 0.18 -18.16
CA ALA A 45 -24.08 1.18 -19.21
C ALA A 45 -23.96 2.60 -18.65
N ALA A 46 -24.79 2.95 -17.67
CA ALA A 46 -24.75 4.24 -16.99
C ALA A 46 -23.43 4.44 -16.25
N ILE A 47 -22.99 3.44 -15.48
CA ILE A 47 -21.72 3.45 -14.74
C ILE A 47 -20.53 3.63 -15.69
N ALA A 48 -20.48 2.87 -16.79
CA ALA A 48 -19.42 2.97 -17.77
C ALA A 48 -19.36 4.36 -18.42
N GLN A 49 -20.52 4.97 -18.70
CA GLN A 49 -20.58 6.33 -19.23
C GLN A 49 -20.07 7.37 -18.22
N ILE A 50 -20.59 7.34 -16.99
CA ILE A 50 -20.22 8.29 -15.94
C ILE A 50 -18.73 8.19 -15.61
N LEU A 51 -18.15 6.98 -15.59
CA LEU A 51 -16.72 6.79 -15.39
C LEU A 51 -15.89 7.43 -16.51
N ARG A 52 -16.27 7.21 -17.77
CA ARG A 52 -15.57 7.81 -18.93
C ARG A 52 -15.60 9.33 -18.87
N GLU A 53 -16.77 9.91 -18.61
CA GLU A 53 -16.93 11.37 -18.53
C GLU A 53 -16.16 11.95 -17.33
N THR A 54 -16.22 11.31 -16.16
CA THR A 54 -15.46 11.73 -14.97
C THR A 54 -13.95 11.72 -15.23
N ASN A 55 -13.44 10.65 -15.86
CA ASN A 55 -12.02 10.55 -16.19
C ASN A 55 -11.59 11.49 -17.32
N ALA A 56 -12.49 11.87 -18.23
CA ALA A 56 -12.23 12.91 -19.21
C ALA A 56 -12.03 14.28 -18.55
N GLU A 57 -12.82 14.62 -17.54
CA GLU A 57 -12.64 15.87 -16.78
C GLU A 57 -11.32 15.87 -15.98
N ARG A 58 -10.94 14.73 -15.40
CA ARG A 58 -9.65 14.58 -14.72
C ARG A 58 -8.46 14.72 -15.67
N ALA A 59 -8.55 14.14 -16.86
CA ALA A 59 -7.51 14.25 -17.88
C ALA A 59 -7.29 15.71 -18.32
N LYS A 60 -8.36 16.52 -18.47
CA LYS A 60 -8.25 17.96 -18.75
C LYS A 60 -7.50 18.72 -17.66
N ALA A 61 -7.54 18.24 -16.42
CA ALA A 61 -6.83 18.81 -15.28
C ALA A 61 -5.42 18.21 -15.07
N GLY A 62 -4.94 17.33 -15.97
CA GLY A 62 -3.64 16.67 -15.83
C GLY A 62 -3.59 15.62 -14.71
N LEU A 63 -4.73 15.11 -14.26
CA LEU A 63 -4.83 14.11 -13.20
C LEU A 63 -4.96 12.70 -13.76
N ASN A 64 -4.43 11.72 -13.02
CA ASN A 64 -4.60 10.31 -13.34
C ASN A 64 -6.09 9.89 -13.29
N PRO A 65 -6.53 8.98 -14.18
CA PRO A 65 -7.90 8.48 -14.16
C PRO A 65 -8.19 7.74 -12.84
N LEU A 66 -9.43 7.87 -12.36
CA LEU A 66 -9.95 7.07 -11.25
C LEU A 66 -10.30 5.67 -11.74
N VAL A 67 -10.14 4.71 -10.85
CA VAL A 67 -10.47 3.33 -11.16
C VAL A 67 -11.75 2.88 -10.48
N LEU A 68 -12.63 2.27 -11.27
CA LEU A 68 -13.91 1.74 -10.80
C LEU A 68 -13.70 0.49 -9.95
N THR A 69 -14.05 0.56 -8.67
CA THR A 69 -13.83 -0.52 -7.72
C THR A 69 -15.15 -1.20 -7.33
N PRO A 70 -15.36 -2.50 -7.60
CA PRO A 70 -16.64 -3.17 -7.36
C PRO A 70 -17.17 -3.04 -5.92
N LYS A 71 -16.29 -3.09 -4.91
CA LYS A 71 -16.71 -2.93 -3.50
C LYS A 71 -17.19 -1.52 -3.19
N ILE A 72 -16.58 -0.47 -3.76
CA ILE A 72 -17.06 0.91 -3.63
C ILE A 72 -18.36 1.07 -4.43
N ASN A 73 -18.43 0.44 -5.61
CA ASN A 73 -19.57 0.43 -6.50
C ASN A 73 -20.82 -0.12 -5.81
N ALA A 74 -20.69 -1.24 -5.09
CA ALA A 74 -21.79 -1.82 -4.33
C ALA A 74 -22.36 -0.85 -3.27
N VAL A 75 -21.51 -0.09 -2.59
CA VAL A 75 -21.94 0.94 -1.61
C VAL A 75 -22.65 2.09 -2.32
N ALA A 76 -22.10 2.58 -3.43
CA ALA A 76 -22.69 3.67 -4.20
C ALA A 76 -24.04 3.27 -4.82
N GLN A 77 -24.12 2.07 -5.39
CA GLN A 77 -25.32 1.49 -6.00
C GLN A 77 -26.44 1.31 -4.97
N SER A 78 -26.14 0.66 -3.84
CA SER A 78 -27.11 0.53 -2.74
C SER A 78 -27.61 1.88 -2.26
N TRP A 79 -26.77 2.91 -2.28
CA TRP A 79 -27.19 4.25 -1.87
C TRP A 79 -28.11 4.93 -2.90
N SER A 80 -27.83 4.80 -4.20
CA SER A 80 -28.72 5.31 -5.26
C SER A 80 -30.12 4.68 -5.17
N GLU A 81 -30.20 3.37 -4.92
CA GLU A 81 -31.45 2.66 -4.68
C GLU A 81 -32.19 3.16 -3.42
N GLN A 82 -31.45 3.40 -2.33
CA GLN A 82 -32.03 3.92 -1.09
C GLN A 82 -32.56 5.35 -1.24
N MET A 83 -31.84 6.22 -1.94
CA MET A 83 -32.30 7.59 -2.23
C MET A 83 -33.59 7.56 -3.06
N ALA A 84 -33.65 6.69 -4.07
CA ALA A 84 -34.84 6.49 -4.89
C ALA A 84 -36.04 5.98 -4.07
N ALA A 85 -35.83 4.98 -3.21
CA ALA A 85 -36.87 4.44 -2.35
C ALA A 85 -37.42 5.48 -1.36
N LYS A 86 -36.54 6.32 -0.81
CA LYS A 86 -36.90 7.40 0.14
C LYS A 86 -37.38 8.67 -0.56
N LYS A 87 -37.22 8.77 -1.88
CA LYS A 87 -37.47 9.97 -2.69
C LYS A 87 -36.77 11.21 -2.14
N SER A 88 -35.54 11.04 -1.64
CA SER A 88 -34.76 12.11 -1.00
C SER A 88 -33.29 12.00 -1.37
N MET A 89 -32.71 13.12 -1.82
CA MET A 89 -31.30 13.21 -2.18
C MET A 89 -30.49 13.65 -0.95
N THR A 90 -29.71 12.72 -0.40
CA THR A 90 -28.91 12.94 0.81
C THR A 90 -27.61 12.17 0.72
N HIS A 91 -26.56 12.67 1.37
CA HIS A 91 -25.32 11.91 1.53
C HIS A 91 -25.53 10.63 2.34
N ASN A 92 -24.78 9.58 2.02
CA ASN A 92 -24.75 8.33 2.77
C ASN A 92 -23.99 8.53 4.08
N PRO A 93 -24.61 8.40 5.26
CA PRO A 93 -23.89 8.58 6.52
C PRO A 93 -22.81 7.51 6.75
N GLY A 94 -22.88 6.37 6.05
CA GLY A 94 -21.99 5.23 6.22
C GLY A 94 -21.08 4.92 5.01
N TYR A 95 -20.98 5.79 3.98
CA TYR A 95 -20.19 5.46 2.79
C TYR A 95 -18.72 5.16 3.16
N SER A 96 -18.13 5.99 4.01
CA SER A 96 -16.72 5.95 4.38
C SER A 96 -16.35 4.68 5.17
N SER A 97 -17.27 4.18 6.01
CA SER A 97 -17.16 2.89 6.70
C SER A 97 -17.51 1.69 5.82
N GLY A 98 -18.33 1.90 4.79
CA GLY A 98 -18.79 0.85 3.88
C GLY A 98 -17.78 0.50 2.79
N ILE A 99 -16.89 1.43 2.43
CA ILE A 99 -15.82 1.20 1.45
C ILE A 99 -14.60 0.52 2.11
N PRO A 100 -13.82 -0.30 1.37
CA PRO A 100 -12.71 -1.05 1.95
C PRO A 100 -11.67 -0.15 2.62
N GLN A 101 -11.31 -0.46 3.86
CA GLN A 101 -10.20 0.18 4.58
C GLN A 101 -8.89 -0.58 4.30
N PRO A 102 -7.71 0.04 4.43
CA PRO A 102 -7.49 1.44 4.81
C PRO A 102 -7.50 2.38 3.60
N TRP A 103 -8.14 3.55 3.71
CA TRP A 103 -8.00 4.65 2.75
C TRP A 103 -7.47 5.90 3.44
N LEU A 104 -6.74 6.74 2.72
CA LEU A 104 -6.21 8.01 3.24
C LEU A 104 -7.24 9.15 3.17
N ARG A 105 -8.13 9.08 2.19
CA ARG A 105 -9.22 10.04 1.98
C ARG A 105 -10.41 9.33 1.35
N ALA A 106 -11.61 9.79 1.69
CA ALA A 106 -12.85 9.40 1.02
C ALA A 106 -13.68 10.66 0.70
N GLY A 107 -14.55 10.56 -0.31
CA GLY A 107 -15.50 11.61 -0.68
C GLY A 107 -16.75 11.02 -1.32
N GLU A 108 -17.83 11.79 -1.37
CA GLU A 108 -19.09 11.39 -2.02
C GLU A 108 -19.70 12.56 -2.81
N ASN A 109 -20.18 12.28 -4.01
CA ASN A 109 -21.14 13.11 -4.75
C ASN A 109 -22.46 12.35 -4.86
N VAL A 110 -23.58 13.06 -4.76
CA VAL A 110 -24.92 12.51 -5.07
C VAL A 110 -25.62 13.37 -6.11
N GLY A 111 -26.59 12.81 -6.82
CA GLY A 111 -27.32 13.52 -7.86
C GLY A 111 -28.70 12.94 -8.11
N HIS A 112 -29.63 13.77 -8.58
CA HIS A 112 -30.99 13.38 -8.93
C HIS A 112 -31.54 14.24 -10.08
N GLY A 113 -32.35 13.64 -10.96
CA GLY A 113 -33.12 14.36 -11.98
C GLY A 113 -32.35 14.73 -13.24
N TYR A 114 -31.11 14.26 -13.37
CA TYR A 114 -30.28 14.40 -14.58
C TYR A 114 -30.30 13.11 -15.40
N THR A 115 -29.84 13.19 -16.65
CA THR A 115 -29.52 12.02 -17.47
C THR A 115 -28.08 11.58 -17.19
N THR A 116 -27.74 10.35 -17.59
CA THR A 116 -26.35 9.85 -17.52
C THR A 116 -25.37 10.75 -18.27
N SER A 117 -25.81 11.38 -19.38
CA SER A 117 -25.01 12.30 -20.19
C SER A 117 -24.88 13.73 -19.65
N THR A 118 -25.67 14.12 -18.65
CA THR A 118 -25.68 15.49 -18.12
C THR A 118 -25.20 15.59 -16.69
N ILE A 119 -25.22 14.48 -15.94
CA ILE A 119 -24.90 14.49 -14.51
C ILE A 119 -23.44 14.88 -14.22
N VAL A 120 -22.46 14.42 -15.02
CA VAL A 120 -21.05 14.79 -14.80
C VAL A 120 -20.84 16.28 -15.05
N GLY A 121 -21.44 16.83 -16.10
CA GLY A 121 -21.44 18.28 -16.35
C GLY A 121 -22.07 19.08 -15.19
N ALA A 122 -23.19 18.59 -14.63
CA ALA A 122 -23.84 19.23 -13.50
C ALA A 122 -22.97 19.19 -12.23
N TRP A 123 -22.30 18.07 -11.93
CA TRP A 123 -21.33 17.99 -10.84
C TRP A 123 -20.13 18.92 -11.08
N MET A 124 -19.60 19.00 -12.30
CA MET A 124 -18.50 19.91 -12.60
C MET A 124 -18.89 21.40 -12.48
N ALA A 125 -20.14 21.75 -12.74
CA ALA A 125 -20.64 23.11 -12.54
C ALA A 125 -20.78 23.48 -11.05
N SER A 126 -20.87 22.51 -10.14
CA SER A 126 -20.97 22.71 -8.70
C SER A 126 -19.61 22.60 -8.01
N GLU A 127 -19.19 23.64 -7.30
CA GLU A 127 -17.86 23.68 -6.68
C GLU A 127 -17.56 22.50 -5.76
N GLY A 128 -18.48 22.17 -4.84
CA GLY A 128 -18.29 21.04 -3.92
C GLY A 128 -18.13 19.70 -4.65
N HIS A 129 -18.96 19.44 -5.66
CA HIS A 129 -18.90 18.18 -6.41
C HIS A 129 -17.67 18.11 -7.33
N ARG A 130 -17.31 19.22 -7.98
CA ARG A 130 -16.10 19.36 -8.77
C ARG A 130 -14.84 19.12 -7.95
N ASN A 131 -14.79 19.61 -6.70
CA ASN A 131 -13.66 19.39 -5.80
C ASN A 131 -13.45 17.90 -5.46
N ASN A 132 -14.51 17.09 -5.47
CA ASN A 132 -14.38 15.64 -5.35
C ASN A 132 -13.87 15.00 -6.66
N ILE A 133 -14.45 15.36 -7.81
CA ILE A 133 -14.04 14.80 -9.13
C ILE A 133 -12.57 15.09 -9.43
N LEU A 134 -12.12 16.33 -9.17
CA LEU A 134 -10.74 16.78 -9.35
C LEU A 134 -9.87 16.58 -8.11
N GLY A 135 -10.40 15.91 -7.08
CA GLY A 135 -9.70 15.64 -5.84
C GLY A 135 -8.58 14.61 -6.01
N ASP A 136 -7.66 14.63 -5.04
CA ASP A 136 -6.61 13.63 -4.86
C ASP A 136 -7.21 12.30 -4.36
N PHE A 137 -7.77 11.56 -5.32
CA PHE A 137 -8.35 10.23 -5.19
C PHE A 137 -7.78 9.33 -6.28
N THR A 138 -7.80 8.02 -6.02
CA THR A 138 -7.29 7.00 -6.95
C THR A 138 -8.39 6.06 -7.43
N HIS A 139 -9.46 5.89 -6.64
CA HIS A 139 -10.52 4.92 -6.89
C HIS A 139 -11.89 5.58 -6.77
N ILE A 140 -12.87 5.01 -7.47
CA ILE A 140 -14.27 5.45 -7.51
C ILE A 140 -15.22 4.26 -7.50
N GLY A 141 -16.41 4.43 -6.97
CA GLY A 141 -17.56 3.57 -7.19
C GLY A 141 -18.78 4.39 -7.55
N LEU A 142 -19.61 3.86 -8.44
CA LEU A 142 -20.72 4.58 -9.06
C LEU A 142 -22.03 3.85 -8.79
N GLY A 143 -23.05 4.61 -8.43
CA GLY A 143 -24.42 4.12 -8.28
C GLY A 143 -25.33 4.79 -9.31
N TYR A 144 -26.26 4.02 -9.84
CA TYR A 144 -27.30 4.49 -10.76
C TYR A 144 -28.62 3.77 -10.50
N TRP A 145 -29.71 4.53 -10.40
CA TRP A 145 -31.05 3.96 -10.29
C TRP A 145 -32.12 4.88 -10.86
N VAL A 146 -33.03 4.34 -11.68
CA VAL A 146 -34.23 5.05 -12.14
C VAL A 146 -35.43 4.62 -11.30
N ASP A 147 -36.11 5.60 -10.69
CA ASP A 147 -37.33 5.34 -9.94
C ASP A 147 -38.54 5.13 -10.86
N ALA A 148 -39.68 4.71 -10.28
CA ALA A 148 -40.92 4.46 -11.04
C ALA A 148 -41.49 5.71 -11.74
N THR A 149 -40.99 6.91 -11.43
CA THR A 149 -41.35 8.17 -12.11
C THR A 149 -40.46 8.48 -13.31
N GLY A 150 -39.49 7.61 -13.62
CA GLY A 150 -38.52 7.81 -14.70
C GLY A 150 -37.38 8.75 -14.34
N ARG A 151 -37.21 9.11 -13.05
CA ARG A 151 -36.14 10.01 -12.61
C ARG A 151 -34.95 9.20 -12.09
N ALA A 152 -33.76 9.56 -12.57
CA ALA A 152 -32.52 8.92 -12.17
C ALA A 152 -31.96 9.49 -10.86
N TRP A 153 -31.26 8.62 -10.13
CA TRP A 153 -30.56 8.84 -8.88
C TRP A 153 -29.12 8.33 -9.05
N PHE A 154 -28.16 9.11 -8.58
CA PHE A 154 -26.74 8.88 -8.81
C PHE A 154 -25.93 9.04 -7.54
N THR A 155 -24.90 8.22 -7.40
CA THR A 155 -23.88 8.35 -6.34
C THR A 155 -22.49 8.17 -6.96
N GLN A 156 -21.52 9.02 -6.60
CA GLN A 156 -20.09 8.75 -6.78
C GLN A 156 -19.43 8.67 -5.41
N ASN A 157 -18.82 7.54 -5.08
CA ASN A 157 -17.97 7.41 -3.90
C ASN A 157 -16.51 7.37 -4.33
N PHE A 158 -15.66 8.17 -3.71
CA PHE A 158 -14.24 8.30 -4.01
C PHE A 158 -13.39 7.75 -2.87
N ALA A 159 -12.23 7.18 -3.20
CA ALA A 159 -11.26 6.74 -2.22
C ALA A 159 -9.82 7.01 -2.71
N LYS A 160 -8.95 7.41 -1.79
CA LYS A 160 -7.50 7.46 -1.99
C LYS A 160 -6.88 6.25 -1.32
N TYR A 161 -6.55 5.24 -2.12
CA TYR A 161 -5.61 4.19 -1.75
C TYR A 161 -4.21 4.57 -2.22
N VAL A 162 -3.22 4.26 -1.39
CA VAL A 162 -1.80 4.35 -1.75
C VAL A 162 -1.33 2.94 -2.04
N ILE A 163 -0.83 2.72 -3.26
CA ILE A 163 -0.01 1.54 -3.51
C ILE A 163 1.31 1.79 -2.77
N PRO A 164 1.74 0.87 -1.89
CA PRO A 164 2.95 1.07 -1.12
C PRO A 164 4.14 1.36 -2.05
N ASP A 165 4.89 2.41 -1.76
CA ASP A 165 6.15 2.66 -2.47
C ASP A 165 7.14 1.54 -2.08
N PRO A 166 7.73 0.82 -3.06
CA PRO A 166 8.82 -0.11 -2.76
C PRO A 166 10.02 0.69 -2.25
N THR A 167 10.64 0.23 -1.17
CA THR A 167 11.78 0.85 -0.46
C THR A 167 12.86 -0.20 -0.22
N MET A 168 14.10 0.08 -0.61
CA MET A 168 15.24 -0.80 -0.33
C MET A 168 15.42 -0.98 1.19
N ILE A 169 15.58 -2.23 1.66
CA ILE A 169 15.81 -2.53 3.09
C ILE A 169 17.31 -2.56 3.41
N ASN A 170 18.14 -2.99 2.46
CA ASN A 170 19.55 -3.30 2.69
C ASN A 170 20.50 -2.33 1.95
N ASP A 171 21.77 -2.34 2.41
CA ASP A 171 22.88 -1.58 1.83
C ASP A 171 22.97 -1.82 0.31
N PRO A 172 23.09 -0.77 -0.53
CA PRO A 172 23.18 -0.89 -1.98
C PRO A 172 24.38 -1.70 -2.50
N VAL A 173 25.31 -2.17 -1.65
CA VAL A 173 26.49 -2.94 -2.06
C VAL A 173 26.26 -4.47 -1.97
N THR A 174 26.44 -5.21 -3.08
CA THR A 174 26.11 -6.65 -3.16
C THR A 174 27.00 -7.44 -4.14
N THR A 175 27.52 -8.61 -3.78
CA THR A 175 28.32 -9.43 -4.73
C THR A 175 27.49 -10.27 -5.70
N VAL A 176 26.21 -10.51 -5.39
CA VAL A 176 25.32 -11.40 -6.16
C VAL A 176 24.16 -10.65 -6.79
N GLY A 177 24.22 -9.32 -6.86
CA GLY A 177 23.13 -8.51 -7.42
C GLY A 177 21.80 -8.73 -6.70
N LYS A 178 21.82 -9.15 -5.43
CA LYS A 178 20.60 -9.38 -4.65
C LYS A 178 20.09 -8.05 -4.11
N VAL A 179 18.82 -7.80 -4.35
CA VAL A 179 18.10 -6.61 -3.93
C VAL A 179 16.91 -7.03 -3.07
N ASP A 180 16.98 -6.67 -1.79
CA ASP A 180 15.87 -6.85 -0.85
C ASP A 180 15.20 -5.49 -0.64
N PHE A 181 13.89 -5.46 -0.83
CA PHE A 181 13.07 -4.26 -0.65
C PHE A 181 11.86 -4.59 0.22
N THR A 182 11.22 -3.58 0.78
CA THR A 182 9.96 -3.67 1.50
C THR A 182 8.98 -2.70 0.88
N SER A 183 7.71 -2.92 1.13
CA SER A 183 6.68 -1.96 0.80
C SER A 183 5.92 -1.71 2.10
N THR A 184 5.92 -0.46 2.58
CA THR A 184 5.48 -0.14 3.94
C THR A 184 3.96 -0.12 4.06
N TRP A 185 3.31 -1.28 3.98
CA TRP A 185 1.96 -1.50 4.49
C TRP A 185 1.86 -2.93 5.06
N PRO A 186 1.22 -3.13 6.22
CA PRO A 186 1.11 -4.44 6.82
C PRO A 186 0.20 -5.32 5.96
N LEU A 187 0.77 -6.27 5.21
CA LEU A 187 0.02 -7.27 4.45
C LEU A 187 -0.88 -8.07 5.38
N LYS A 188 -2.18 -7.73 5.46
CA LYS A 188 -3.19 -8.67 5.98
C LYS A 188 -3.44 -9.74 4.92
N TRP A 189 -3.70 -10.97 5.36
CA TRP A 189 -3.88 -12.15 4.49
C TRP A 189 -5.05 -12.06 3.48
N TRP A 190 -5.85 -10.99 3.50
CA TRP A 190 -6.96 -10.72 2.58
C TRP A 190 -6.72 -9.52 1.64
N GLU A 191 -5.52 -8.91 1.65
CA GLU A 191 -5.15 -7.79 0.79
C GLU A 191 -4.83 -8.21 -0.65
N PRO A 192 -4.98 -7.31 -1.66
CA PRO A 192 -4.61 -7.61 -3.03
C PRO A 192 -3.13 -8.03 -3.10
N LYS A 193 -2.88 -9.14 -3.81
CA LYS A 193 -1.51 -9.58 -4.10
C LYS A 193 -0.87 -8.56 -5.05
N TYR A 194 0.24 -7.98 -4.62
CA TYR A 194 1.05 -7.13 -5.47
C TYR A 194 2.11 -7.99 -6.16
N ASP A 195 2.32 -7.74 -7.45
CA ASP A 195 3.54 -8.15 -8.15
C ASP A 195 4.44 -6.92 -8.27
N TYR A 196 5.75 -7.09 -8.38
CA TYR A 196 6.70 -6.00 -8.57
C TYR A 196 7.40 -6.19 -9.90
N TYR A 197 7.37 -5.16 -10.75
CA TYR A 197 8.22 -5.08 -11.92
C TYR A 197 9.54 -4.44 -11.51
N VAL A 198 10.63 -5.13 -11.84
CA VAL A 198 11.97 -4.67 -11.55
C VAL A 198 12.77 -4.62 -12.83
N GLU A 199 13.35 -3.46 -13.12
CA GLU A 199 14.27 -3.24 -14.22
C GLU A 199 15.67 -2.96 -13.69
N LEU A 200 16.68 -3.56 -14.30
CA LEU A 200 18.09 -3.32 -14.03
C LEU A 200 18.71 -2.65 -15.23
N HIS A 201 19.40 -1.54 -15.00
CA HIS A 201 20.08 -0.75 -16.03
C HIS A 201 21.59 -0.69 -15.76
N SER A 202 22.38 -0.74 -16.83
CA SER A 202 23.82 -0.49 -16.78
C SER A 202 24.15 0.95 -16.37
N PRO A 203 25.43 1.25 -16.03
CA PRO A 203 25.88 2.60 -15.73
C PRO A 203 25.55 3.65 -16.81
N ASP A 204 25.45 3.23 -18.07
CA ASP A 204 25.09 4.09 -19.20
C ASP A 204 23.57 4.27 -19.40
N GLY A 205 22.75 3.65 -18.54
CA GLY A 205 21.29 3.70 -18.58
C GLY A 205 20.62 2.63 -19.45
N SER A 206 21.38 1.80 -20.15
CA SER A 206 20.81 0.73 -20.99
C SER A 206 20.11 -0.33 -20.13
N LEU A 207 18.91 -0.75 -20.54
CA LEU A 207 18.18 -1.83 -19.87
C LEU A 207 18.92 -3.16 -20.07
N LEU A 208 19.25 -3.84 -18.96
CA LEU A 208 19.94 -5.13 -18.94
C LEU A 208 19.00 -6.30 -18.67
N GLN A 209 18.15 -6.17 -17.64
CA GLN A 209 17.28 -7.26 -17.18
C GLN A 209 15.94 -6.71 -16.69
N THR A 210 14.86 -7.47 -16.91
CA THR A 210 13.53 -7.19 -16.37
C THR A 210 13.01 -8.42 -15.65
N GLN A 211 12.45 -8.25 -14.45
CA GLN A 211 11.87 -9.34 -13.65
C GLN A 211 10.49 -8.94 -13.10
N THR A 212 9.62 -9.93 -12.92
CA THR A 212 8.36 -9.77 -12.20
C THR A 212 8.39 -10.69 -10.98
N VAL A 213 8.31 -10.13 -9.77
CA VAL A 213 8.39 -10.89 -8.52
C VAL A 213 7.14 -10.67 -7.67
N THR A 214 6.68 -11.72 -6.97
CA THR A 214 5.50 -11.63 -6.08
C THR A 214 5.91 -11.47 -4.60
N GLN A 215 7.19 -11.69 -4.31
CA GLN A 215 7.82 -11.38 -3.03
C GLN A 215 8.74 -10.16 -3.21
N PRO A 216 8.96 -9.35 -2.16
CA PRO A 216 9.73 -8.12 -2.28
C PRO A 216 11.24 -8.39 -2.22
N THR A 217 11.71 -9.35 -3.01
CA THR A 217 13.12 -9.73 -3.14
C THR A 217 13.40 -10.13 -4.58
N VAL A 218 14.55 -9.75 -5.10
CA VAL A 218 14.98 -10.07 -6.47
C VAL A 218 16.50 -10.29 -6.50
N SER A 219 16.99 -11.11 -7.43
CA SER A 219 18.42 -11.34 -7.62
C SER A 219 18.78 -11.26 -9.08
N PHE A 220 19.89 -10.58 -9.38
CA PHE A 220 20.42 -10.42 -10.73
C PHE A 220 21.72 -11.21 -10.87
N THR A 221 21.89 -11.89 -11.99
CA THR A 221 23.12 -12.67 -12.29
C THR A 221 23.87 -12.07 -13.47
N GLY A 222 25.14 -12.44 -13.63
CA GLY A 222 25.96 -11.99 -14.76
C GLY A 222 26.38 -10.52 -14.70
N LEU A 223 26.36 -9.92 -13.51
CA LEU A 223 26.80 -8.54 -13.31
C LEU A 223 28.32 -8.47 -13.25
N ALA A 224 28.91 -7.50 -13.92
CA ALA A 224 30.32 -7.16 -13.71
C ALA A 224 30.49 -6.65 -12.27
N GLY A 225 31.57 -7.06 -11.60
CA GLY A 225 31.94 -6.54 -10.29
C GLY A 225 32.45 -5.09 -10.35
N ASP A 226 32.52 -4.44 -9.20
CA ASP A 226 32.94 -3.05 -9.00
C ASP A 226 32.19 -2.06 -9.91
N THR A 227 30.90 -2.33 -10.14
CA THR A 227 30.07 -1.60 -11.10
C THR A 227 28.77 -1.15 -10.43
N THR A 228 28.41 0.11 -10.61
CA THR A 228 27.14 0.65 -10.12
C THR A 228 26.05 0.55 -11.19
N TYR A 229 24.97 -0.15 -10.87
CA TYR A 229 23.78 -0.31 -11.69
C TYR A 229 22.63 0.51 -11.11
N THR A 230 21.66 0.83 -11.96
CA THR A 230 20.38 1.41 -11.53
C THR A 230 19.32 0.32 -11.51
N VAL A 231 18.55 0.25 -10.43
CA VAL A 231 17.42 -0.65 -10.25
C VAL A 231 16.16 0.19 -10.14
N GLU A 232 15.23 -0.02 -11.06
CA GLU A 232 13.92 0.62 -11.04
C GLU A 232 12.85 -0.38 -10.60
N ILE A 233 12.08 -0.03 -9.58
CA ILE A 233 11.05 -0.89 -8.99
C ILE A 233 9.70 -0.22 -9.12
N THR A 234 8.72 -0.95 -9.65
CA THR A 234 7.32 -0.54 -9.75
C THR A 234 6.42 -1.62 -9.16
N ALA A 235 5.65 -1.30 -8.12
CA ALA A 235 4.65 -2.20 -7.58
C ALA A 235 3.40 -2.19 -8.45
N ARG A 236 2.85 -3.37 -8.74
CA ARG A 236 1.61 -3.58 -9.48
C ARG A 236 0.55 -4.19 -8.60
N ALA A 237 -0.61 -3.55 -8.56
CA ALA A 237 -1.84 -4.14 -8.05
C ALA A 237 -2.77 -4.50 -9.21
N VAL A 238 -3.53 -5.58 -9.08
CA VAL A 238 -4.65 -5.89 -9.98
C VAL A 238 -5.91 -6.04 -9.14
N ASP A 239 -6.96 -5.28 -9.45
CA ASP A 239 -8.24 -5.41 -8.77
C ASP A 239 -9.18 -6.40 -9.49
N PRO A 240 -10.32 -6.78 -8.87
CA PRO A 240 -11.32 -7.64 -9.50
C PRO A 240 -12.26 -6.87 -10.46
N PRO A 241 -11.77 -6.22 -11.51
CA PRO A 241 -12.18 -6.55 -12.89
C PRO A 241 -10.98 -6.76 -13.83
N GLY A 242 -9.77 -6.87 -13.28
CA GLY A 242 -8.51 -7.03 -14.01
C GLY A 242 -7.78 -5.72 -14.29
N GLN A 243 -8.18 -4.60 -13.67
CA GLN A 243 -7.52 -3.33 -13.90
C GLN A 243 -6.19 -3.28 -13.14
N THR A 244 -5.14 -2.88 -13.86
CA THR A 244 -3.77 -2.82 -13.35
C THR A 244 -3.47 -1.41 -12.85
N TYR A 245 -2.84 -1.34 -11.69
CA TYR A 245 -2.38 -0.10 -11.08
C TYR A 245 -0.89 -0.21 -10.79
N LEU A 246 -0.16 0.88 -11.00
CA LEU A 246 1.28 0.93 -10.79
C LEU A 246 1.60 1.98 -9.72
N SER A 247 2.57 1.68 -8.84
CA SER A 247 3.23 2.72 -8.04
C SER A 247 4.02 3.66 -8.97
N PRO A 248 4.41 4.85 -8.51
CA PRO A 248 5.53 5.56 -9.13
C PRO A 248 6.76 4.66 -9.23
N VAL A 249 7.57 4.85 -10.27
CA VAL A 249 8.87 4.19 -10.39
C VAL A 249 9.78 4.67 -9.27
N LYS A 250 10.39 3.73 -8.56
CA LYS A 250 11.45 4.02 -7.58
C LYS A 250 12.78 3.57 -8.12
N SER A 251 13.70 4.51 -8.23
CA SER A 251 15.04 4.28 -8.73
C SER A 251 16.02 4.18 -7.56
N TYR A 252 16.84 3.13 -7.58
CA TYR A 252 17.87 2.82 -6.59
C TYR A 252 19.19 2.55 -7.30
N SER A 253 20.31 2.87 -6.66
CA SER A 253 21.62 2.43 -7.15
C SER A 253 22.06 1.20 -6.38
N ILE A 254 22.59 0.20 -7.07
CA ILE A 254 23.30 -0.92 -6.45
C ILE A 254 24.72 -0.97 -6.99
N THR A 255 25.69 -1.27 -6.14
CA THR A 255 27.08 -1.47 -6.57
C THR A 255 27.44 -2.91 -6.35
N THR A 256 27.81 -3.58 -7.43
CA THR A 256 28.37 -4.92 -7.31
C THR A 256 29.81 -4.85 -6.90
N LEU A 257 30.26 -5.82 -6.12
CA LEU A 257 31.66 -6.01 -5.81
C LEU A 257 32.20 -7.19 -6.60
N LYS A 258 33.39 -7.02 -7.18
CA LYS A 258 34.09 -8.12 -7.83
C LYS A 258 34.56 -9.16 -6.81
N ASP A 259 35.07 -8.66 -5.69
CA ASP A 259 35.50 -9.39 -4.52
C ASP A 259 34.95 -8.67 -3.28
N TRP A 260 34.47 -9.38 -2.26
CA TRP A 260 34.14 -8.73 -1.00
C TRP A 260 35.43 -8.14 -0.40
N PRO A 261 35.43 -6.89 0.09
CA PRO A 261 36.62 -6.34 0.69
C PRO A 261 36.97 -7.16 1.94
N ASP A 262 38.23 -7.58 2.03
CA ASP A 262 38.74 -8.10 3.28
C ASP A 262 38.69 -6.98 4.33
N ILE A 263 38.10 -7.27 5.48
CA ILE A 263 38.00 -6.33 6.60
C ILE A 263 39.09 -6.69 7.60
N THR A 264 39.95 -5.72 7.92
CA THR A 264 40.75 -5.75 9.14
C THR A 264 39.96 -5.03 10.24
N PRO A 265 39.32 -5.75 11.18
CA PRO A 265 38.52 -5.14 12.23
C PRO A 265 39.43 -4.35 13.17
N PRO A 266 39.11 -3.07 13.46
CA PRO A 266 39.80 -2.30 14.50
C PRO A 266 39.68 -2.99 15.86
N ALA A 267 40.73 -2.87 16.67
CA ALA A 267 40.74 -3.47 17.99
C ALA A 267 39.69 -2.85 18.93
N VAL A 268 39.11 -3.70 19.79
CA VAL A 268 38.39 -3.24 20.98
C VAL A 268 39.39 -2.62 21.94
N THR A 269 39.12 -1.39 22.39
CA THR A 269 40.02 -0.69 23.32
C THR A 269 39.53 -0.84 24.75
N PHE A 270 40.45 -1.07 25.68
CA PHE A 270 40.16 -1.19 27.12
C PHE A 270 40.86 -0.07 27.88
N ARG A 271 40.16 0.51 28.85
CA ARG A 271 40.66 1.54 29.77
C ARG A 271 40.44 1.05 31.19
N ASP A 272 41.54 0.69 31.85
CA ASP A 272 41.62 0.28 33.26
C ASP A 272 42.08 1.50 34.07
N ALA A 273 41.20 2.04 34.92
CA ALA A 273 41.44 3.17 35.81
C ALA A 273 41.79 2.68 37.22
N ASP A 274 42.16 3.59 38.12
CA ASP A 274 42.37 3.21 39.53
C ASP A 274 41.02 2.89 40.18
N GLY A 275 40.84 1.64 40.63
CA GLY A 275 39.55 1.14 41.09
C GLY A 275 38.61 0.80 39.93
N THR A 276 37.39 0.35 40.22
CA THR A 276 36.50 -0.27 39.20
C THR A 276 35.41 0.64 38.63
N GLU A 277 35.30 1.88 39.11
CA GLU A 277 34.17 2.76 38.78
C GLU A 277 34.30 3.37 37.38
N ASP A 278 35.53 3.66 36.95
CA ASP A 278 35.85 4.37 35.70
C ASP A 278 36.38 3.45 34.58
N ASP A 279 36.38 2.14 34.84
CA ASP A 279 36.81 1.12 33.89
C ASP A 279 35.85 1.04 32.71
N THR A 280 36.39 1.01 31.50
CA THR A 280 35.58 0.94 30.28
C THR A 280 36.23 0.10 29.19
N PHE A 281 35.40 -0.42 28.29
CA PHE A 281 35.83 -0.92 26.99
C PHE A 281 34.99 -0.28 25.89
N THR A 282 35.57 -0.11 24.69
CA THR A 282 34.90 0.52 23.56
C THR A 282 34.90 -0.39 22.35
N ILE A 283 33.70 -0.63 21.82
CA ILE A 283 33.47 -1.37 20.58
C ILE A 283 33.41 -0.37 19.42
N PRO A 284 34.27 -0.52 18.39
CA PRO A 284 34.31 0.39 17.25
C PRO A 284 33.09 0.20 16.34
N ALA A 285 32.67 1.28 15.67
CA ALA A 285 31.62 1.23 14.66
C ALA A 285 32.21 0.88 13.29
N VAL A 286 31.95 -0.34 12.83
CA VAL A 286 32.49 -0.85 11.55
C VAL A 286 31.40 -1.60 10.80
N VAL A 287 31.25 -1.26 9.53
CA VAL A 287 30.31 -1.94 8.62
C VAL A 287 30.86 -3.33 8.30
N GLY A 288 29.98 -4.33 8.26
CA GLY A 288 30.32 -5.68 7.79
C GLY A 288 30.87 -6.64 8.84
N VAL A 289 30.96 -6.23 10.10
CA VAL A 289 31.38 -7.10 11.21
C VAL A 289 30.47 -6.94 12.41
N ASP A 290 30.27 -8.03 13.15
CA ASP A 290 29.60 -8.02 14.45
C ASP A 290 30.65 -8.26 15.54
N TYR A 291 30.71 -7.38 16.55
CA TYR A 291 31.48 -7.62 17.76
C TYR A 291 30.61 -8.35 18.79
N LEU A 292 31.17 -9.37 19.42
CA LEU A 292 30.52 -10.16 20.45
C LEU A 292 31.30 -10.00 21.75
N VAL A 293 30.65 -9.47 22.79
CA VAL A 293 31.21 -9.45 24.14
C VAL A 293 30.68 -10.64 24.89
N ASN A 294 31.57 -11.51 25.36
CA ASN A 294 31.25 -12.75 26.05
C ASN A 294 30.20 -13.60 25.27
N GLY A 295 30.30 -13.61 23.93
CA GLY A 295 29.42 -14.36 23.03
C GLY A 295 28.11 -13.65 22.62
N THR A 296 27.85 -12.43 23.09
CA THR A 296 26.64 -11.66 22.74
C THR A 296 26.96 -10.51 21.81
N ILE A 297 26.25 -10.39 20.67
CA ILE A 297 26.40 -9.25 19.75
C ILE A 297 26.14 -7.96 20.52
N THR A 298 27.14 -7.09 20.57
CA THR A 298 27.09 -5.84 21.32
C THR A 298 27.27 -4.68 20.34
N PRO A 299 26.35 -3.70 20.32
CA PRO A 299 26.46 -2.55 19.42
C PRO A 299 27.76 -1.76 19.61
N PRO A 300 28.15 -0.92 18.64
CA PRO A 300 29.24 0.03 18.84
C PRO A 300 28.94 1.00 19.98
N GLY A 301 29.96 1.29 20.79
CA GLY A 301 29.81 2.17 21.95
C GLY A 301 30.83 1.90 23.04
N THR A 302 30.77 2.70 24.10
CA THR A 302 31.59 2.56 25.30
C THR A 302 30.76 1.97 26.43
N TYR A 303 31.32 0.96 27.09
CA TYR A 303 30.65 0.15 28.10
C TYR A 303 31.49 0.06 29.37
N PRO A 304 30.87 -0.11 30.55
CA PRO A 304 31.60 -0.34 31.79
C PRO A 304 32.45 -1.63 31.71
N GLY A 305 33.72 -1.52 32.10
CA GLY A 305 34.65 -2.63 32.26
C GLY A 305 34.49 -3.23 33.65
N LYS A 306 34.24 -4.54 33.74
CA LYS A 306 34.22 -5.26 35.01
C LYS A 306 34.81 -6.64 34.82
N ASP A 307 35.52 -7.11 35.84
CA ASP A 307 36.14 -8.43 35.87
C ASP A 307 36.96 -8.70 34.61
N SER A 308 36.67 -9.80 33.90
CA SER A 308 37.26 -10.10 32.61
C SER A 308 36.23 -9.88 31.50
N VAL A 309 36.64 -9.11 30.49
CA VAL A 309 35.87 -8.90 29.26
C VAL A 309 36.63 -9.54 28.11
N THR A 310 35.95 -10.43 27.38
CA THR A 310 36.45 -10.96 26.11
C THR A 310 35.53 -10.53 24.99
N ALA A 311 36.08 -9.81 24.02
CA ALA A 311 35.41 -9.42 22.81
C ALA A 311 35.96 -10.23 21.64
N THR A 312 35.07 -10.83 20.85
CA THR A 312 35.41 -11.44 19.56
C THR A 312 34.73 -10.68 18.44
N VAL A 313 35.21 -10.85 17.21
CA VAL A 313 34.57 -10.31 16.02
C VAL A 313 34.28 -11.43 15.03
N LYS A 314 33.14 -11.33 14.37
CA LYS A 314 32.80 -12.17 13.23
C LYS A 314 32.45 -11.28 12.05
N ALA A 315 32.78 -11.72 10.85
CA ALA A 315 32.23 -11.11 9.65
C ALA A 315 30.73 -11.36 9.57
N GLN A 316 29.98 -10.33 9.18
CA GLN A 316 28.60 -10.50 8.76
C GLN A 316 28.55 -11.28 7.43
N PRO A 317 27.42 -11.95 7.08
CA PRO A 317 27.30 -12.64 5.81
C PRO A 317 27.70 -11.76 4.63
N GLY A 318 28.61 -12.27 3.80
CA GLY A 318 29.20 -11.53 2.68
C GLY A 318 30.60 -11.02 2.98
N TYR A 319 30.89 -10.53 4.18
CA TYR A 319 32.21 -10.02 4.49
C TYR A 319 33.20 -11.13 4.82
N VAL A 320 34.49 -10.87 4.57
CA VAL A 320 35.60 -11.76 4.93
C VAL A 320 36.55 -10.96 5.81
N LEU A 321 36.97 -11.52 6.95
CA LEU A 321 38.02 -10.89 7.75
C LEU A 321 39.37 -11.15 7.06
N THR A 322 40.27 -10.17 7.03
CA THR A 322 41.65 -10.40 6.56
C THR A 322 42.24 -11.61 7.30
N GLN A 323 42.98 -12.46 6.59
CA GLN A 323 43.53 -13.71 7.16
C GLN A 323 44.35 -13.48 8.44
N ASP A 324 45.03 -12.33 8.53
CA ASP A 324 45.87 -11.94 9.66
C ASP A 324 45.17 -10.97 10.64
N ALA A 325 43.84 -10.82 10.56
CA ALA A 325 43.09 -10.00 11.48
C ALA A 325 43.15 -10.56 12.90
N ASP A 326 43.40 -9.69 13.88
CA ASP A 326 43.05 -9.98 15.26
C ASP A 326 41.53 -10.14 15.35
N THR A 327 41.07 -11.28 15.87
CA THR A 327 39.63 -11.57 15.99
C THR A 327 39.14 -11.69 17.42
N THR A 328 40.03 -11.55 18.38
CA THR A 328 39.75 -11.69 19.80
C THR A 328 40.60 -10.71 20.59
N TRP A 329 39.98 -9.94 21.49
CA TRP A 329 40.64 -9.06 22.43
C TRP A 329 40.07 -9.27 23.82
N SER A 330 40.93 -9.36 24.83
CA SER A 330 40.53 -9.56 26.21
C SER A 330 41.28 -8.64 27.15
N ALA A 331 40.60 -8.19 28.19
CA ALA A 331 41.22 -7.50 29.32
C ALA A 331 40.62 -7.98 30.64
N THR A 332 41.41 -7.85 31.70
CA THR A 332 40.98 -8.05 33.08
C THR A 332 41.19 -6.76 33.83
N PHE A 333 40.09 -6.19 34.32
CA PHE A 333 40.04 -4.92 35.04
C PHE A 333 40.43 -5.11 36.50
N LYS A 334 41.26 -4.21 37.04
CA LYS A 334 41.87 -4.38 38.36
C LYS A 334 41.10 -3.64 39.43
N VAL A 335 40.88 -4.33 40.55
CA VAL A 335 40.19 -3.75 41.72
C VAL A 335 41.13 -2.89 42.58
N THR A 336 42.46 -3.03 42.43
CA THR A 336 43.44 -2.41 43.33
C THR A 336 43.89 -1.05 42.80
N PRO A 337 43.62 0.08 43.49
CA PRO A 337 44.22 1.37 43.14
C PRO A 337 45.74 1.31 43.36
N TYR A 338 46.52 2.03 42.54
CA TYR A 338 47.95 2.19 42.77
C TYR A 338 48.21 2.68 44.20
N THR A 339 48.86 1.86 45.03
CA THR A 339 49.34 2.31 46.34
C THR A 339 50.57 3.19 46.14
N ALA A 340 50.37 4.51 46.12
CA ALA A 340 51.50 5.43 46.26
C ALA A 340 52.05 5.32 47.69
N ILE A 341 53.24 4.75 47.84
CA ILE A 341 53.97 4.82 49.11
C ILE A 341 54.66 6.19 49.13
N PRO A 342 54.24 7.14 49.98
CA PRO A 342 54.94 8.41 50.09
C PRO A 342 56.38 8.15 50.57
N ALA A 343 57.35 8.84 49.97
CA ALA A 343 58.75 8.73 50.36
C ALA A 343 58.90 9.02 51.87
N ALA A 344 59.69 8.19 52.56
CA ALA A 344 59.96 8.39 53.98
C ALA A 344 60.54 9.79 54.21
N VAL A 345 59.87 10.58 55.04
CA VAL A 345 60.41 11.87 55.49
C VAL A 345 61.52 11.55 56.50
N THR A 346 62.78 11.66 56.09
CA THR A 346 63.92 11.65 57.01
C THR A 346 63.95 13.00 57.73
N PHE A 347 63.73 12.98 59.05
CA PHE A 347 63.88 14.14 59.93
C PHE A 347 65.33 14.39 60.32
#